data_AF-A0A967Z7T4-F1
#
_entry.id   AF-A0A967Z7T4-F1
#
_cell.length_a   1.000
_cell.length_b   1.000
_cell.length_c   1.000
_cell.angle_alpha   90.00
_cell.angle_beta   90.00
_cell.angle_gamma   90.00
#
_symmetry.space_group_name_H-M   'P 1'
#
loop_
_entity.id
_entity.type
_entity.pdbx_description
1 polymer ?
#
loop_
_entity_poly.entity_id
_entity_poly.type
_entity_poly.pdbx_seq_one_letter_code
_entity_poly.pdbx_strand_id
1 'polypeptide(L)' 'NTLKAQGCKFALDDFGSGLSSLTYLKNLPVDYLKIDGSFIRNVNRDSADHTVVEAIARMASALDIETIAERVESEDVMKR' A
#
# COMPACT_ATOMS: atom_id res chain seq x y z
N ASN A 1 9.04 7.18 17.71
CA ASN A 1 9.67 8.03 16.67
C ASN A 1 11.18 8.21 16.80
N THR A 2 11.90 7.52 17.70
CA THR A 2 13.36 7.65 17.84
C THR A 2 14.12 7.34 16.54
N LEU A 3 13.77 6.25 15.85
CA LEU A 3 14.39 5.89 14.57
C LEU A 3 14.03 6.87 13.44
N LYS A 4 12.80 7.39 13.43
CA LYS A 4 12.37 8.41 12.46
C LYS A 4 13.13 9.73 12.67
N ALA A 5 13.39 10.10 13.93
CA ALA A 5 14.24 11.24 14.28
C ALA A 5 15.72 11.06 13.87
N GLN A 6 16.16 9.81 13.66
CA GLN A 6 17.49 9.49 13.11
C GLN A 6 17.51 9.42 11.58
N GLY A 7 16.40 9.74 10.91
CA GLY A 7 16.29 9.74 9.45
C GLY A 7 15.85 8.41 8.83
N CYS A 8 15.49 7.40 9.63
CA CYS A 8 14.91 6.17 9.09
C CYS A 8 13.48 6.42 8.58
N LYS A 9 13.17 5.88 7.40
CA LYS A 9 11.81 5.84 6.87
C LYS A 9 11.07 4.58 7.31
N PHE A 10 9.75 4.65 7.37
CA PHE A 10 8.87 3.58 7.81
C PHE A 10 7.84 3.23 6.75
N ALA A 11 7.58 1.94 6.59
CA ALA A 11 6.51 1.42 5.75
C ALA A 11 5.48 0.68 6.62
N LEU A 12 4.19 0.82 6.30
CA LEU A 12 3.16 -0.08 6.80
C LEU A 12 3.01 -1.25 5.82
N ASP A 13 3.18 -2.47 6.33
CA ASP A 13 3.24 -3.70 5.55
C ASP A 13 1.86 -4.37 5.38
N ASP A 14 1.71 -5.20 4.35
CA ASP A 14 0.51 -6.01 4.04
C ASP A 14 -0.81 -5.21 4.09
N PHE A 15 -0.80 -3.96 3.60
CA PHE A 15 -1.96 -3.07 3.71
C PHE A 15 -3.13 -3.58 2.86
N GLY A 16 -4.27 -3.82 3.53
CA GLY A 16 -5.50 -4.33 2.92
C GLY A 16 -5.81 -5.80 3.27
N SER A 17 -4.85 -6.55 3.83
CA SER A 17 -5.04 -7.96 4.22
C SER A 17 -5.88 -8.17 5.50
N GLY A 18 -6.21 -7.10 6.24
CA GLY A 18 -6.93 -7.18 7.50
C GLY A 18 -7.76 -5.94 7.88
N LEU A 19 -8.75 -6.14 8.76
CA LEU A 19 -9.75 -5.14 9.20
C LEU A 19 -9.15 -3.87 9.85
N SER A 20 -7.95 -3.96 10.43
CA SER A 20 -7.38 -2.90 11.28
C SER A 20 -6.45 -1.93 10.54
N SER A 21 -6.26 -2.11 9.24
CA SER A 21 -5.26 -1.37 8.44
C SER A 21 -5.44 0.15 8.50
N LEU A 22 -6.69 0.64 8.43
CA LEU A 22 -7.00 2.07 8.50
C LEU A 22 -6.73 2.69 9.87
N THR A 23 -6.97 1.95 10.95
CA THR A 23 -6.72 2.41 12.31
C THR A 23 -5.22 2.62 12.57
N TYR A 24 -4.38 1.76 12.00
CA TYR A 24 -2.92 1.93 12.06
C TYR A 24 -2.46 3.13 11.23
N LEU A 25 -2.98 3.26 9.99
CA LEU A 25 -2.63 4.36 9.10
C LEU A 25 -2.92 5.73 9.72
N LYS A 26 -4.03 5.87 10.44
CA LYS A 26 -4.42 7.13 11.10
C LYS A 26 -3.42 7.59 12.18
N ASN A 27 -2.75 6.65 12.85
CA ASN A 27 -1.99 6.95 14.07
C ASN A 27 -0.48 6.76 13.91
N LEU A 28 -0.01 6.21 12.78
CA LEU A 28 1.39 5.93 12.53
C LEU A 28 1.96 6.89 11.47
N PRO A 29 3.02 7.65 11.80
CA PRO A 29 3.72 8.47 10.81
C PRO A 29 4.57 7.57 9.91
N VAL A 30 3.96 6.99 8.89
CA VAL A 30 4.64 6.19 7.87
C VAL A 30 4.97 7.03 6.64
N ASP A 31 6.03 6.64 5.95
CA ASP A 31 6.47 7.27 4.70
C ASP A 31 5.99 6.46 3.49
N TYR A 32 5.77 5.15 3.70
CA TYR A 32 5.33 4.22 2.68
C TYR A 32 4.14 3.37 3.13
N LEU A 33 3.31 3.00 2.17
CA LEU A 33 2.22 2.04 2.32
C LEU A 33 2.44 0.89 1.34
N LYS A 34 2.69 -0.32 1.83
CA LYS A 34 2.86 -1.51 0.99
C LYS A 34 1.51 -2.17 0.79
N ILE A 35 1.01 -2.19 -0.45
CA ILE A 35 -0.28 -2.77 -0.82
C ILE A 35 -0.12 -4.28 -0.90
N ASP A 36 -0.93 -5.01 -0.14
CA ASP A 36 -0.83 -6.46 -0.02
C ASP A 36 -0.88 -7.15 -1.40
N GLY A 37 0.03 -8.11 -1.59
CA GLY A 37 0.20 -8.80 -2.86
C GLY A 37 -1.01 -9.62 -3.31
N SER A 38 -1.99 -9.92 -2.45
CA SER A 38 -3.23 -10.59 -2.85
C SER A 38 -4.06 -9.77 -3.83
N PHE A 39 -4.11 -8.44 -3.65
CA PHE A 39 -4.77 -7.53 -4.60
C PHE A 39 -3.91 -7.28 -5.84
N ILE A 40 -2.59 -7.15 -5.66
CA ILE A 40 -1.68 -6.84 -6.77
C ILE A 40 -1.60 -8.00 -7.78
N ARG A 41 -1.60 -9.25 -7.31
CA ARG A 41 -1.46 -10.43 -8.18
C ARG A 41 -2.48 -10.49 -9.31
N ASN A 42 -3.73 -10.09 -9.05
CA ASN A 42 -4.81 -10.15 -10.04
C ASN A 42 -5.26 -8.77 -10.53
N VAL A 43 -4.53 -7.69 -10.21
CA VAL A 43 -4.93 -6.30 -10.52
C VAL A 43 -5.19 -6.04 -12.01
N ASN A 44 -4.57 -6.84 -12.90
CA ASN A 44 -4.75 -6.76 -14.36
C ASN A 44 -5.93 -7.59 -14.89
N ARG A 45 -6.54 -8.45 -14.05
CA ARG A 45 -7.57 -9.43 -14.45
C ARG A 45 -8.86 -9.30 -13.65
N ASP A 46 -8.80 -8.77 -12.43
CA ASP A 46 -9.93 -8.60 -11.53
C ASP A 46 -10.21 -7.10 -11.30
N SER A 47 -11.40 -6.66 -11.73
CA SER A 47 -11.84 -5.27 -11.55
C SER A 47 -12.05 -4.88 -10.10
N ALA A 48 -12.42 -5.84 -9.22
CA ALA A 48 -12.58 -5.58 -7.80
C ALA A 48 -11.22 -5.31 -7.16
N ASP A 49 -10.22 -6.14 -7.42
CA ASP A 49 -8.85 -5.93 -6.95
C ASP A 49 -8.27 -4.61 -7.48
N HIS A 50 -8.49 -4.31 -8.77
CA HIS A 50 -8.10 -3.02 -9.34
C HIS A 50 -8.75 -1.83 -8.62
N THR A 51 -10.06 -1.91 -8.34
CA THR A 51 -10.79 -0.85 -7.63
C THR A 51 -10.25 -0.66 -6.22
N VAL A 52 -9.90 -1.75 -5.52
CA VAL A 52 -9.31 -1.70 -4.19
C VAL A 52 -7.92 -1.05 -4.22
N VAL A 53 -7.04 -1.49 -5.13
CA VAL A 53 -5.69 -0.91 -5.31
C VAL A 53 -5.78 0.59 -5.60
N GLU A 54 -6.67 0.99 -6.51
CA GLU A 54 -6.89 2.40 -6.84
C GLU A 54 -7.39 3.20 -5.63
N ALA A 55 -8.34 2.67 -4.86
CA ALA A 55 -8.84 3.34 -3.65
C ALA A 55 -7.74 3.52 -2.60
N ILE A 56 -6.91 2.50 -2.38
CA ILE A 56 -5.77 2.56 -1.46
C ILE A 56 -4.75 3.61 -1.94
N ALA A 57 -4.40 3.61 -3.23
CA ALA A 57 -3.45 4.56 -3.79
C ALA A 57 -3.94 6.01 -3.67
N ARG A 58 -5.22 6.26 -3.97
CA ARG A 58 -5.84 7.59 -3.81
C ARG A 58 -5.84 8.06 -2.36
N MET A 59 -6.15 7.16 -1.42
CA MET A 59 -6.11 7.48 0.00
C MET A 59 -4.69 7.81 0.48
N ALA A 60 -3.70 7.00 0.10
CA ALA A 60 -2.30 7.25 0.46
C ALA A 60 -1.81 8.59 -0.09
N SER A 61 -2.13 8.90 -1.35
CA SER A 61 -1.83 10.20 -1.96
C SER A 61 -2.48 11.37 -1.22
N ALA A 62 -3.72 11.23 -0.74
CA ALA A 62 -4.41 12.26 0.03
C ALA A 62 -3.81 12.48 1.44
N LEU A 63 -2.98 11.55 1.90
CA LEU A 63 -2.27 11.60 3.18
C LEU A 63 -0.77 11.91 3.02
N ASP A 64 -0.33 12.24 1.81
CA ASP A 64 1.09 12.45 1.46
C ASP A 64 1.98 11.22 1.78
N ILE A 65 1.45 10.02 1.54
CA ILE A 65 2.15 8.74 1.74
C ILE A 65 2.43 8.08 0.39
N GLU A 66 3.67 7.67 0.16
CA GLU A 66 4.05 6.93 -1.06
C GLU A 66 3.55 5.48 -0.99
N THR A 67 3.20 4.88 -2.13
CA THR A 67 2.73 3.49 -2.18
C THR A 67 3.76 2.56 -2.81
N ILE A 68 3.76 1.30 -2.37
CA ILE A 68 4.59 0.22 -2.89
C ILE A 68 3.66 -0.96 -3.22
N ALA A 69 3.65 -1.42 -4.47
CA ALA A 69 2.93 -2.63 -4.85
C ALA A 69 3.77 -3.87 -4.53
N GLU A 70 3.21 -4.83 -3.80
CA GLU A 70 3.90 -6.08 -3.49
C GLU A 70 3.64 -7.19 -4.50
N ARG A 71 4.57 -8.15 -4.57
CA ARG A 71 4.42 -9.38 -5.40
C ARG A 71 4.07 -9.07 -6.86
N VAL A 72 4.71 -8.05 -7.43
CA VAL A 72 4.66 -7.75 -8.87
C VAL A 72 5.47 -8.81 -9.62
N GLU A 73 4.81 -9.92 -9.97
CA GLU A 73 5.47 -11.13 -10.52
C GLU A 73 5.47 -11.18 -12.06
N SER A 74 4.82 -10.23 -12.74
CA SER A 74 4.75 -10.20 -14.22
C SER A 74 4.78 -8.77 -14.78
N GLU A 75 5.24 -8.63 -16.02
CA GLU A 75 5.21 -7.34 -16.73
C GLU A 75 3.79 -6.80 -16.90
N ASP A 76 2.80 -7.66 -17.11
CA ASP A 76 1.41 -7.25 -17.29
C ASP A 76 0.85 -6.62 -16.01
N VAL A 77 1.24 -7.13 -14.84
CA VAL A 77 0.90 -6.55 -13.54
C VAL A 77 1.68 -5.24 -13.33
N MET A 78 2.95 -5.19 -13.71
CA MET A 78 3.78 -3.97 -13.57
C MET A 78 3.28 -2.80 -14.42
N LYS A 79 2.72 -3.08 -15.61
CA LYS A 79 2.24 -2.07 -16.56
C LYS A 79 0.80 -1.60 -16.28
N ARG A 80 0.09 -2.27 -15.37
CA ARG A 80 -1.31 -1.97 -15.06
C ARG A 80 -1.44 -0.76 -14.13
#